data_AF-A0A7K2Z613-F1
#
_entry.id   AF-A0A7K2Z613-F1
#
_cell.length_a   1.000
_cell.length_b   1.000
_cell.length_c   1.000
_cell.angle_alpha   90.00
_cell.angle_beta   90.00
_cell.angle_gamma   90.00
#
_symmetry.space_group_name_H-M   'P 1'
#
loop_
_entity.id
_entity.type
_entity.pdbx_description
1 polymer ?
#
loop_
_entity_poly.entity_id
_entity_poly.type
_entity_poly.pdbx_seq_one_letter_code
_entity_poly.pdbx_strand_id
1 'polypeptide(L)' 'RGPGRAVLHAVDCEEAPQGAPLLPLERALDVAEQPGTRLCSLCGAAQELDPVLRGFDHIEGG' A
#
# COMPACT_ATOMS: atom_id res chain seq x y z
N ARG A 1 -12.36 -7.53 -18.69
CA ARG A 1 -10.96 -7.26 -18.26
C ARG A 1 -10.77 -5.75 -18.30
N GLY A 2 -11.12 -5.05 -17.22
CA GLY A 2 -10.94 -3.59 -17.09
C GLY A 2 -9.52 -3.25 -16.65
N PRO A 3 -9.14 -1.95 -16.59
CA PRO A 3 -7.80 -1.53 -16.17
C PRO A 3 -7.48 -2.19 -14.83
N GLY A 4 -6.36 -2.91 -14.80
CA GLY A 4 -6.00 -3.83 -13.72
C GLY A 4 -6.01 -3.10 -12.39
N ARG A 5 -6.92 -3.50 -11.50
CA ARG A 5 -6.91 -3.04 -10.11
C ARG A 5 -5.69 -3.68 -9.45
N ALA A 6 -4.63 -2.92 -9.22
CA ALA A 6 -3.47 -3.40 -8.49
C ALA A 6 -3.84 -3.54 -7.01
N VAL A 7 -3.37 -4.61 -6.35
CA VAL A 7 -3.50 -4.78 -4.91
C VAL A 7 -2.12 -4.82 -4.31
N LEU A 8 -1.83 -3.90 -3.39
CA LEU A 8 -0.56 -3.88 -2.66
C LEU A 8 -0.67 -4.76 -1.42
N HIS A 9 0.35 -5.58 -1.21
CA HIS A 9 0.50 -6.46 -0.07
C HIS A 9 1.78 -6.10 0.69
N ALA A 10 1.80 -6.38 1.99
CA ALA A 10 3.02 -6.36 2.78
C ALA A 10 3.94 -7.51 2.33
N VAL A 11 5.25 -7.34 2.50
CA VAL A 11 6.28 -8.30 2.06
C VAL A 11 6.07 -9.70 2.68
N ASP A 12 5.51 -9.75 3.87
CA ASP A 12 5.24 -10.95 4.67
C ASP A 12 3.81 -11.48 4.52
N CYS A 13 3.01 -10.91 3.63
CA CYS A 13 1.62 -11.35 3.42
C CYS A 13 1.56 -12.70 2.67
N GLU A 14 0.95 -13.70 3.29
CA GLU A 14 0.77 -15.04 2.70
C GLU A 14 -0.17 -15.05 1.48
N GLU A 15 -1.04 -14.05 1.35
CA GLU A 15 -1.94 -13.87 0.20
C GLU A 15 -1.31 -13.09 -0.95
N ALA A 16 -0.07 -12.60 -0.78
CA ALA A 16 0.64 -11.93 -1.85
C ALA A 16 0.87 -12.89 -3.03
N PRO A 17 0.61 -12.47 -4.28
CA PRO A 17 0.85 -13.32 -5.44
C PRO A 17 2.33 -13.74 -5.51
N GLN A 18 2.58 -15.04 -5.64
CA GLN A 18 3.93 -15.56 -5.82
C GLN A 18 4.54 -15.02 -7.12
N GLY A 19 5.70 -14.36 -7.02
CA GLY A 19 6.36 -13.71 -8.14
C GLY A 19 5.90 -12.27 -8.43
N ALA A 20 5.08 -11.67 -7.57
CA ALA A 20 4.83 -10.24 -7.61
C ALA A 20 6.14 -9.45 -7.41
N PRO A 21 6.33 -8.31 -8.10
CA PRO A 21 7.50 -7.48 -7.90
C PRO A 21 7.49 -6.91 -6.49
N LEU A 22 8.61 -7.06 -5.77
CA LEU A 22 8.84 -6.35 -4.53
C LEU A 22 9.13 -4.88 -4.85
N LEU A 23 8.31 -4.00 -4.29
CA LEU A 23 8.47 -2.56 -4.45
C LEU A 23 9.11 -1.98 -3.18
N PRO A 24 10.11 -1.08 -3.30
CA PRO A 24 10.53 -0.28 -2.17
C PRO A 24 9.39 0.64 -1.72
N LEU A 25 9.42 1.06 -0.46
CA LEU A 25 8.35 1.85 0.18
C LEU A 25 7.92 3.06 -0.67
N GLU A 26 8.87 3.84 -1.18
CA GLU A 26 8.60 5.02 -2.03
C GLU A 26 7.77 4.67 -3.28
N ARG A 27 8.09 3.56 -3.94
CA ARG A 27 7.36 3.09 -5.12
C ARG A 27 6.03 2.44 -4.76
N ALA A 28 5.92 1.85 -3.58
CA ALA A 28 4.65 1.34 -3.08
C ALA A 28 3.66 2.49 -2.81
N LEU A 29 4.15 3.62 -2.31
CA LEU A 29 3.36 4.84 -2.11
C LEU A 29 2.88 5.44 -3.44
N ASP A 30 3.80 5.62 -4.41
CA ASP A 30 3.46 6.06 -5.77
C ASP A 30 2.35 5.21 -6.42
N VAL A 31 2.37 3.90 -6.15
CA VAL A 31 1.37 2.95 -6.67
C VAL A 31 0.07 3.03 -5.88
N ALA A 32 0.13 3.20 -4.56
CA ALA A 32 -1.04 3.35 -3.70
C ALA A 32 -1.87 4.59 -4.03
N GLU A 33 -1.23 5.68 -4.49
CA GLU A 33 -1.90 6.91 -4.93
C GLU A 33 -2.61 6.77 -6.29
N GLN A 34 -2.30 5.74 -7.07
CA GLN A 34 -2.90 5.57 -8.40
C GLN A 34 -4.38 5.16 -8.30
N PRO A 35 -5.26 5.79 -9.10
CA PRO A 35 -6.67 5.46 -9.12
C PRO A 35 -6.88 4.01 -9.58
N GLY A 36 -7.48 3.20 -8.70
CA GLY A 36 -7.73 1.78 -8.95
C GLY A 36 -6.76 0.83 -8.24
N THR A 37 -5.71 1.34 -7.61
CA THR A 37 -4.91 0.57 -6.64
C THR A 37 -5.68 0.43 -5.35
N ARG A 38 -5.61 -0.75 -4.73
CA ARG A 38 -6.13 -1.01 -3.39
C ARG A 38 -5.04 -1.60 -2.51
N LEU A 39 -5.17 -1.37 -1.21
CA LEU A 39 -4.34 -2.04 -0.21
C LEU A 39 -5.05 -3.34 0.17
N CYS A 40 -4.30 -4.42 0.34
CA CYS A 40 -4.84 -5.66 0.87
C CYS A 40 -5.39 -5.40 2.28
N SER A 41 -6.65 -5.78 2.51
CA SER A 41 -7.33 -5.58 3.79
C SER A 41 -6.94 -6.58 4.88
N LEU A 42 -6.17 -7.61 4.52
CA LEU A 42 -5.79 -8.72 5.39
C LEU A 42 -4.34 -8.63 5.87
N CYS A 43 -3.52 -7.81 5.21
CA CYS A 43 -2.15 -7.56 5.63
C CYS A 43 -1.94 -6.12 6.06
N GLY A 44 -0.88 -5.91 6.84
CA GLY A 44 -0.39 -4.63 7.34
C GLY A 44 -0.23 -3.52 6.32
N ALA A 45 -0.33 -3.79 5.00
CA ALA A 45 -0.01 -2.83 3.93
C ALA A 45 -0.74 -1.49 4.08
N ALA A 46 -2.00 -1.49 4.50
CA ALA A 46 -2.68 -0.25 4.82
C ALA A 46 -2.04 0.45 6.01
N GLN A 47 -1.75 -0.25 7.10
CA GLN A 47 -1.19 0.31 8.33
C GLN A 47 0.22 0.86 8.13
N GLU A 48 1.03 0.25 7.26
CA GLU A 48 2.39 0.69 6.95
C GLU A 48 2.42 1.91 6.01
N LEU A 49 1.45 2.02 5.09
CA LEU A 49 1.39 3.11 4.11
C LEU A 49 0.53 4.29 4.57
N ASP A 50 -0.45 4.06 5.45
CA ASP A 50 -1.37 5.07 5.99
C ASP A 50 -0.68 6.29 6.64
N PRO A 51 0.35 6.14 7.50
CA PRO A 51 1.02 7.30 8.11
C PRO A 51 1.78 8.16 7.07
N VAL A 52 2.23 7.56 5.96
CA VAL A 52 2.94 8.29 4.90
C VAL A 52 1.96 8.92 3.91
N LEU A 53 0.88 8.21 3.53
CA LEU A 53 -0.14 8.71 2.60
C LEU A 53 -1.04 9.78 3.24
N ARG A 54 -1.30 9.72 4.54
CA ARG A 54 -2.00 10.78 5.26
C ARG A 54 -1.09 11.92 5.70
N GLY A 55 0.22 11.83 5.44
CA GLY A 55 1.20 12.88 5.73
C GLY A 55 1.06 13.44 7.14
N PHE A 56 1.45 12.69 8.18
CA PHE A 56 1.58 13.22 9.55
C PHE A 56 0.42 14.13 10.02
N ASP A 57 -0.83 13.71 9.88
CA ASP A 57 -2.01 14.44 10.42
C ASP A 57 -2.06 14.49 11.97
N HIS A 58 -1.03 13.98 12.65
CA HIS A 58 -0.87 14.06 14.09
C HIS A 58 0.46 14.75 14.47
N ILE A 59 0.57 16.05 14.21
CA ILE A 59 1.22 16.94 15.19
C ILE A 59 0.14 17.40 16.16
N GLU A 60 -0.29 16.50 17.05
CA GLU A 60 -1.11 16.89 18.18
C GLU A 60 -0.28 17.78 19.12
N GLY A 61 -0.62 19.07 19.12
CA GLY A 61 -0.67 19.94 20.30
C GLY A 61 0.60 20.12 21.14
N GLY A 62 1.26 21.26 20.95
CA GLY A 62 2.03 21.94 22.00
C GLY A 62 1.24 23.11 22.57
#